data_AF-A0A821ZV29-F1
#
_entry.id   AF-A0A821ZV29-F1
#
_cell.length_a   1.000
_cell.length_b   1.000
_cell.length_c   1.000
_cell.angle_alpha   90.00
_cell.angle_beta   90.00
_cell.angle_gamma   90.00
#
_symmetry.space_group_name_H-M   'P 1'
#
loop_
_entity.id
_entity.type
_entity.pdbx_description
1 polymer ?
#
loop_
_entity_poly.entity_id
_entity_poly.type
_entity_poly.pdbx_seq_one_letter_code
_entity_poly.pdbx_strand_id
1 'polypeptide(L)'
;MLTGNTKRFIIRPQTTWVIFQFKKRHSSTTSSNKLTSSYFHHVSSLPLVYKTISQSFDEIAAKYPDHECYIFKNEQKRYTFKAFKDEIDSLAASLLELG
;
A
#
# COMPACT_ATOMS: atom_id res chain seq x y z
N MET A 1 -25.45 -64.10 -8.41
CA MET A 1 -24.07 -64.59 -8.28
C MET A 1 -23.15 -63.50 -8.81
N LEU A 2 -22.24 -63.00 -7.96
CA LEU A 2 -20.90 -62.47 -8.26
C LEU A 2 -20.77 -61.36 -9.33
N THR A 3 -20.02 -60.27 -9.22
CA THR A 3 -19.07 -59.71 -8.25
C THR A 3 -18.63 -58.37 -8.86
N GLY A 4 -18.42 -57.35 -8.03
CA GLY A 4 -17.39 -56.32 -8.26
C GLY A 4 -17.66 -55.27 -9.33
N ASN A 5 -17.55 -53.99 -8.99
CA ASN A 5 -16.24 -53.37 -8.78
C ASN A 5 -16.43 -51.89 -8.43
N THR A 6 -16.11 -51.57 -7.18
CA THR A 6 -16.05 -50.23 -6.62
C THR A 6 -14.85 -49.49 -7.20
N LYS A 7 -15.08 -48.63 -8.21
CA LYS A 7 -14.05 -47.69 -8.67
C LYS A 7 -13.97 -46.49 -7.73
N ARG A 8 -13.14 -46.67 -6.70
CA ARG A 8 -12.63 -45.69 -5.76
C ARG A 8 -11.79 -44.66 -6.54
N PHE A 9 -12.38 -43.51 -6.87
CA PHE A 9 -11.64 -42.37 -7.41
C PHE A 9 -10.78 -41.77 -6.30
N ILE A 10 -9.49 -42.11 -6.32
CA ILE A 10 -8.46 -41.51 -5.48
C ILE A 10 -7.97 -40.26 -6.19
N ILE A 11 -8.43 -39.09 -5.74
CA ILE A 11 -7.87 -37.80 -6.15
C ILE A 11 -6.77 -37.46 -5.13
N ARG A 12 -5.53 -37.50 -5.60
CA ARG A 12 -4.35 -36.78 -5.08
C ARG A 12 -3.68 -36.15 -6.31
N PRO A 13 -2.92 -35.03 -6.25
CA PRO A 13 -2.29 -34.43 -5.06
C PRO A 13 -2.21 -32.87 -5.03
N GLN A 14 -1.56 -32.38 -3.97
CA GLN A 14 -0.92 -31.07 -3.76
C GLN A 14 -1.80 -29.85 -3.45
N THR A 15 -2.33 -29.81 -2.24
CA THR A 15 -2.53 -28.54 -1.52
C THR A 15 -1.68 -28.60 -0.25
N THR A 16 -0.43 -28.15 -0.37
CA THR A 16 0.38 -27.79 0.81
C THR A 16 -0.22 -26.54 1.42
N TRP A 17 -1.23 -26.72 2.26
CA TRP A 17 -1.52 -25.76 3.32
C TRP A 17 -0.34 -25.81 4.29
N VAL A 18 0.68 -25.00 4.03
CA VAL A 18 1.66 -24.70 5.06
C VAL A 18 0.95 -23.83 6.08
N ILE A 19 0.26 -24.47 7.02
CA ILE A 19 -0.16 -23.83 8.26
C ILE A 19 1.14 -23.45 8.95
N PHE A 20 1.53 -22.18 8.84
CA PHE A 20 2.63 -21.63 9.61
C PHE A 20 2.15 -21.59 11.07
N GLN A 21 2.37 -22.69 11.79
CA GLN A 21 2.08 -22.82 13.20
C GLN A 21 2.92 -21.81 13.98
N PHE A 22 2.34 -20.65 14.27
CA PHE A 22 2.91 -19.69 15.20
C PHE A 22 2.80 -20.26 16.62
N LYS A 23 3.70 -21.18 16.99
CA LYS A 23 3.78 -21.70 18.35
C LYS A 23 4.51 -20.70 19.24
N LYS A 24 3.78 -19.68 19.70
CA LYS A 24 4.23 -18.77 20.76
C LYS A 24 4.25 -19.55 22.08
N ARG A 25 5.41 -20.14 22.43
CA ARG A 25 5.63 -20.66 23.79
C ARG A 25 5.73 -19.46 24.73
N HIS A 26 4.73 -19.27 25.57
CA HIS A 26 4.86 -18.38 26.72
C HIS A 26 5.50 -19.17 27.85
N SER A 27 6.82 -19.03 28.00
CA SER A 27 7.53 -19.37 29.23
C SER A 27 7.58 -18.10 30.09
N SER A 28 6.76 -18.03 31.14
CA SER A 28 6.84 -16.94 32.12
C SER A 28 8.04 -17.17 33.04
N THR A 29 9.16 -16.54 32.73
CA THR A 29 10.24 -16.29 33.68
C THR A 29 10.70 -14.85 33.48
N THR A 30 10.26 -14.00 34.40
CA THR A 30 10.56 -12.56 34.41
C THR A 30 12.05 -12.33 34.57
N SER A 31 12.75 -12.22 33.45
CA SER A 31 14.07 -11.61 33.37
C SER A 31 13.90 -10.37 32.49
N SER A 32 14.15 -9.20 33.07
CA SER A 32 14.17 -7.91 32.37
C SER A 32 15.27 -7.94 31.31
N ASN A 33 14.99 -8.50 30.14
CA ASN A 33 15.87 -8.40 28.98
C ASN A 33 15.84 -6.95 28.51
N LYS A 34 16.89 -6.20 28.86
CA LYS A 34 17.12 -4.85 28.41
C LYS A 34 17.21 -4.88 26.87
N LEU A 35 16.20 -4.33 26.19
CA LEU A 35 16.19 -4.17 24.74
C LEU A 35 17.47 -3.42 24.34
N THR A 36 18.40 -4.11 23.68
CA THR A 36 19.76 -3.62 23.44
C THR A 36 19.91 -2.98 22.07
N SER A 37 18.92 -3.16 21.18
CA SER A 37 18.90 -2.52 19.87
C SER A 37 17.47 -2.40 19.33
N SER A 38 17.11 -1.21 18.88
CA SER A 38 15.85 -0.87 18.19
C SER A 38 16.12 -0.56 16.71
N TYR A 39 16.91 -1.41 16.05
CA TYR A 39 17.34 -1.21 14.66
C TYR A 39 16.75 -2.27 13.74
N PHE A 40 16.00 -1.82 12.73
CA PHE A 40 15.47 -2.63 11.64
C PHE A 40 15.81 -1.94 10.32
N HIS A 41 16.45 -2.65 9.40
CA HIS A 41 16.75 -2.17 8.05
C HIS A 41 16.33 -3.22 7.02
N HIS A 42 15.79 -2.78 5.90
CA HIS A 42 15.41 -3.63 4.77
C HIS A 42 15.79 -2.90 3.49
N VAL A 43 16.45 -3.59 2.56
CA VAL A 43 16.75 -3.02 1.24
C VAL A 43 15.53 -3.22 0.36
N SER A 44 14.83 -2.12 0.08
CA SER A 44 13.72 -2.13 -0.88
C SER A 44 14.24 -2.41 -2.29
N SER A 45 13.55 -3.27 -3.04
CA SER A 45 13.78 -3.46 -4.48
C SER A 45 13.19 -2.33 -5.33
N LEU A 46 12.34 -1.47 -4.74
CA LEU A 46 11.80 -0.29 -5.40
C LEU A 46 12.84 0.84 -5.35
N PRO A 47 13.22 1.41 -6.51
CA PRO A 47 14.16 2.52 -6.55
C PRO A 47 13.55 3.74 -5.86
N LEU A 48 14.41 4.54 -5.22
CA LEU A 48 14.01 5.82 -4.63
C LEU A 48 13.55 6.77 -5.73
N VAL A 49 12.38 7.40 -5.55
CA VAL A 49 11.88 8.43 -6.46
C VAL A 49 12.51 9.76 -6.10
N TYR A 50 13.39 10.28 -6.96
CA TYR A 50 14.07 11.57 -6.79
C TYR A 50 13.23 12.73 -7.33
N LYS A 51 11.97 12.84 -6.88
CA LYS A 51 11.05 13.90 -7.28
C LYS A 51 10.36 14.49 -6.08
N THR A 52 10.12 15.79 -6.11
CA THR A 52 9.19 16.40 -5.15
C THR A 52 7.76 15.99 -5.50
N ILE A 53 6.87 16.17 -4.53
CA ILE A 53 5.44 15.94 -4.72
C ILE A 53 4.91 16.83 -5.86
N SER A 54 5.32 18.11 -5.88
CA SER A 54 4.95 19.05 -6.94
C SER A 54 5.42 18.58 -8.32
N GLN A 55 6.68 18.15 -8.46
CA GLN A 55 7.19 17.65 -9.75
C GLN A 55 6.40 16.43 -10.24
N SER A 56 6.12 15.49 -9.35
CA SER A 56 5.34 14.29 -9.71
C SER A 56 3.91 14.65 -10.09
N PHE A 57 3.32 15.63 -9.41
CA PHE A 57 1.99 16.14 -9.70
C PHE A 57 1.93 16.89 -11.05
N ASP A 58 2.91 17.76 -11.32
CA ASP A 58 3.01 18.51 -12.57
C ASP A 58 3.11 17.58 -13.79
N GLU A 59 3.85 16.48 -13.67
CA GLU A 59 3.93 15.46 -14.72
C GLU A 59 2.57 14.81 -15.01
N ILE A 60 1.79 14.50 -13.96
CA ILE A 60 0.46 13.91 -14.11
C ILE A 60 -0.52 14.94 -14.68
N ALA A 61 -0.47 16.19 -14.21
CA ALA A 61 -1.33 17.26 -14.69
C ALA A 61 -1.06 17.61 -16.15
N ALA A 62 0.20 17.55 -16.60
CA ALA A 62 0.55 17.72 -18.00
C ALA A 62 0.05 16.56 -18.87
N LYS A 63 0.09 15.33 -18.35
CA LYS A 63 -0.30 14.12 -19.08
C LYS A 63 -1.82 13.95 -19.18
N TYR A 64 -2.55 14.38 -18.15
CA TYR A 64 -3.99 14.13 -17.99
C TYR A 64 -4.74 15.38 -17.48
N PRO A 65 -4.68 16.51 -18.20
CA PRO A 65 -5.17 17.81 -17.69
C PRO A 65 -6.67 17.82 -17.38
N ASP A 66 -7.47 17.14 -18.19
CA ASP A 66 -8.93 17.12 -18.10
C ASP A 66 -9.47 15.96 -17.24
N HIS A 67 -8.59 15.12 -16.69
CA HIS A 67 -9.00 14.03 -15.81
C HIS A 67 -9.35 14.57 -14.42
N GLU A 68 -10.38 14.00 -13.80
CA GLU A 68 -10.74 14.30 -12.41
C GLU A 68 -9.59 13.91 -11.47
N CYS A 69 -9.08 14.89 -10.72
CA CYS A 69 -8.02 14.70 -9.73
C CYS A 69 -8.61 14.53 -8.32
N TYR A 70 -9.65 15.30 -8.01
CA TYR A 70 -10.19 15.39 -6.66
C TYR A 70 -11.70 15.61 -6.66
N ILE A 71 -12.40 14.86 -5.82
CA ILE A 71 -13.86 14.96 -5.64
C ILE A 71 -14.14 15.11 -4.15
N PHE A 72 -14.63 16.28 -3.76
CA PHE A 72 -15.09 16.51 -2.39
C PHE A 72 -16.61 16.38 -2.34
N LYS A 73 -17.08 15.22 -1.88
CA LYS A 73 -18.51 14.87 -1.89
C LYS A 73 -19.36 15.85 -1.08
N ASN A 74 -18.87 16.30 0.06
CA ASN A 74 -19.63 17.15 0.98
C ASN A 74 -19.88 18.55 0.40
N GLU A 75 -18.95 19.05 -0.42
CA GLU A 75 -19.06 20.38 -1.06
C GLU A 75 -19.45 20.27 -2.54
N GLN A 76 -19.71 19.06 -3.04
CA GLN A 76 -19.95 18.75 -4.46
C GLN A 76 -18.89 19.33 -5.41
N LYS A 77 -17.67 19.53 -4.93
CA LYS A 77 -16.57 20.06 -5.73
C LYS A 77 -15.88 18.93 -6.48
N ARG A 78 -15.67 19.14 -7.77
CA ARG A 78 -14.92 18.26 -8.67
C ARG A 78 -13.86 19.10 -9.36
N TYR A 79 -12.61 18.69 -9.22
CA TYR A 79 -11.49 19.37 -9.85
C TYR A 79 -10.81 18.45 -10.84
N THR A 80 -10.49 18.98 -12.01
CA THR A 80 -9.55 18.36 -12.93
C THR A 80 -8.12 18.62 -12.46
N PHE A 81 -7.14 17.85 -12.95
CA PHE A 81 -5.74 18.10 -12.63
C PHE A 81 -5.31 19.53 -12.97
N LYS A 82 -5.77 20.07 -14.11
CA LYS A 82 -5.48 21.44 -14.50
C LYS A 82 -6.05 22.45 -13.50
N ALA A 83 -7.35 22.36 -13.20
CA ALA A 83 -8.00 23.30 -12.29
C ALA A 83 -7.41 23.23 -10.87
N PHE A 84 -7.03 22.04 -10.42
CA PHE A 84 -6.41 21.87 -9.12
C PHE A 84 -4.99 22.43 -9.06
N LYS A 85 -4.22 22.33 -10.16
CA LYS A 85 -2.90 22.97 -10.26
C LYS A 85 -2.98 24.49 -10.10
N ASP A 86 -3.92 25.12 -10.80
CA ASP A 86 -4.12 26.58 -10.73
C ASP A 86 -4.45 27.03 -9.29
N GLU A 87 -5.27 26.26 -8.56
CA GLU A 87 -5.61 26.52 -7.16
C GLU A 87 -4.41 26.35 -6.22
N ILE A 88 -3.59 25.31 -6.41
CA ILE A 88 -2.35 25.10 -5.65
C ILE A 88 -1.38 26.26 -5.88
N ASP A 89 -1.18 26.67 -7.13
CA ASP A 89 -0.24 27.74 -7.48
C ASP A 89 -0.71 29.09 -6.88
N SER A 90 -2.01 29.37 -6.90
CA SER A 90 -2.60 30.53 -6.23
C SER A 90 -2.44 30.47 -4.71
N LEU A 91 -2.64 29.31 -4.09
CA LEU A 91 -2.48 29.13 -2.65
C LEU A 91 -1.01 29.32 -2.24
N ALA A 92 -0.08 28.72 -2.99
CA ALA A 92 1.35 28.85 -2.74
C ALA A 92 1.82 30.30 -2.83
N ALA A 93 1.32 31.06 -3.84
CA ALA A 93 1.57 32.49 -3.94
C ALA A 93 1.06 33.25 -2.70
N SER A 94 -0.17 32.98 -2.25
CA SER A 94 -0.74 33.63 -1.06
C SER A 94 0.02 33.33 0.23
N LEU A 95 0.54 32.11 0.38
CA LEU A 95 1.36 31.73 1.53
C LEU A 95 2.72 32.41 1.48
N LEU A 96 3.31 32.54 0.29
CA LEU A 96 4.56 33.27 0.11
C LEU A 96 4.38 34.77 0.40
N GLU A 97 3.22 35.34 0.08
CA GLU A 97 2.86 36.72 0.43
C GLU A 97 2.69 36.93 1.94
N LEU A 98 2.28 35.88 2.67
CA LEU A 98 2.09 35.95 4.13
C LEU A 98 3.42 35.90 4.92
N GLY A 99 4.47 35.32 4.33
CA GLY A 99 5.83 35.22 4.90
C GLY A 99 6.08 33.95 5.72
#